data_AF-A0AAD8PYI0-F1
#
_entry.id   AF-A0AAD8PYI0-F1
#
_cell.length_a   1.000
_cell.length_b   1.000
_cell.length_c   1.000
_cell.angle_alpha   90.00
_cell.angle_beta   90.00
_cell.angle_gamma   90.00
#
_symmetry.space_group_name_H-M   'P 1'
#
loop_
_entity.id
_entity.type
_entity.pdbx_description
1 polymer ?
#
loop_
_entity_poly.entity_id
_entity_poly.type
_entity_poly.pdbx_seq_one_letter_code
_entity_poly.pdbx_strand_id
1 'polypeptide(L)'
;MQRENKLGTMVVLDADRTICAMDTGTMFWEKLRERQSSKEKCPLRALFSSHLGYSYSAFRQATFLYEESRSDFESLCSEVASAVTMHPEFLALIHALEREPSTGAIVVTCGIRRVWEKVLDREGLSQSVKVIGGGRVADGYVVDPLAKGGVVSRLRDHHGLYVCAFGDSPVDLPMLKLADQAIVVVGEHQTRSRSMDAVLSKAIDEGNFRPRQALIPDSSTPRLDLDKLPLVNIASQAFVKSVTSRRRLQVVHATAKNAAKLLMTPTRDAAIAGHSLRVAHHQVGWYLATEFLTGVLGVEKYPIAHVQGRITDGYRLLNEDSTAVVALMRGGEPMALGVSEAFPKAMFLHAGGPEDLNSENLAGKQTVLLVDSVVNSGKTIVEFVEKIRKLDAIKRIVVVAGVVQEKAISNVLEPLANAADLGLVALRLSENKFTGKGGTDTGNRLFNTTQLP
;
A
#
# COMPACT_ATOMS: atom_id res chain seq x y z
N MET A 1 1.66 -25.42 16.31
CA MET A 1 1.28 -24.08 16.82
C MET A 1 0.16 -23.57 15.94
N GLN A 2 -1.09 -23.58 16.42
CA GLN A 2 -2.24 -23.01 15.70
C GLN A 2 -1.94 -21.53 15.45
N ARG A 3 -1.74 -21.16 14.19
CA ARG A 3 -1.45 -19.78 13.79
C ARG A 3 -2.75 -19.00 13.86
N GLU A 4 -2.86 -18.10 14.83
CA GLU A 4 -3.94 -17.10 14.83
C GLU A 4 -3.89 -16.34 13.48
N ASN A 5 -5.04 -16.30 12.80
CA ASN A 5 -5.23 -15.47 11.60
C ASN A 5 -5.21 -13.99 12.04
N LYS A 6 -4.02 -13.43 12.23
CA LYS A 6 -3.86 -12.02 12.55
C LYS A 6 -4.10 -11.18 11.28
N LEU A 7 -5.05 -10.25 11.36
CA LEU A 7 -5.29 -9.23 10.35
C LEU A 7 -4.00 -8.46 10.05
N GLY A 8 -3.75 -8.17 8.77
CA GLY A 8 -2.61 -7.40 8.28
C GLY A 8 -3.01 -6.20 7.40
N THR A 9 -4.15 -6.27 6.72
CA THR A 9 -4.71 -5.15 5.94
C THR A 9 -6.14 -4.86 6.40
N MET A 10 -6.50 -3.58 6.48
CA MET A 10 -7.87 -3.12 6.64
C MET A 10 -8.28 -2.24 5.47
N VAL A 11 -9.41 -2.56 4.84
CA VAL A 11 -10.07 -1.71 3.85
C VAL A 11 -11.13 -0.87 4.55
N VAL A 12 -11.01 0.45 4.42
CA VAL A 12 -11.90 1.42 5.06
C VAL A 12 -12.71 2.12 3.98
N LEU A 13 -14.02 1.95 4.02
CA LEU A 13 -14.93 2.42 2.98
C LEU A 13 -15.80 3.53 3.56
N ASP A 14 -15.83 4.69 2.92
CA ASP A 14 -17.03 5.51 3.03
C ASP A 14 -18.21 4.81 2.32
N ALA A 15 -19.42 5.22 2.65
CA ALA A 15 -20.63 4.55 2.21
C ALA A 15 -21.32 5.30 1.06
N ASP A 16 -22.05 6.37 1.39
CA ASP A 16 -22.82 7.15 0.41
C ASP A 16 -21.91 7.70 -0.68
N ARG A 17 -22.30 7.61 -1.96
CA ARG A 17 -21.51 8.04 -3.13
C ARG A 17 -20.12 7.40 -3.30
N THR A 18 -19.75 6.48 -2.41
CA THR A 18 -18.51 5.70 -2.46
C THR A 18 -18.81 4.27 -2.91
N ILE A 19 -19.51 3.47 -2.10
CA ILE A 19 -19.86 2.07 -2.45
C ILE A 19 -21.17 1.95 -3.23
N CYS A 20 -21.96 3.03 -3.31
CA CYS A 20 -23.11 3.18 -4.21
C CYS A 20 -23.14 4.61 -4.76
N ALA A 21 -23.93 4.88 -5.80
CA ALA A 21 -24.07 6.22 -6.36
C ALA A 21 -24.99 7.13 -5.53
N MET A 22 -25.80 6.53 -4.65
CA MET A 22 -26.87 7.22 -3.94
C MET A 22 -26.39 7.91 -2.66
N ASP A 23 -27.18 8.89 -2.23
CA ASP A 23 -27.06 9.59 -0.95
C ASP A 23 -28.21 9.12 -0.04
N THR A 24 -27.92 8.16 0.85
CA THR A 24 -28.96 7.49 1.65
C THR A 24 -29.64 8.43 2.63
N GLY A 25 -28.94 9.45 3.13
CA GLY A 25 -29.52 10.51 3.94
C GLY A 25 -30.58 11.30 3.17
N THR A 26 -30.28 11.69 1.94
CA THR A 26 -31.25 12.36 1.06
C THR A 26 -32.46 11.48 0.77
N MET A 27 -32.24 10.22 0.38
CA MET A 27 -33.33 9.25 0.12
C MET A 27 -34.25 9.06 1.33
N PHE A 28 -33.69 9.01 2.54
CA PHE A 28 -34.46 8.88 3.78
C PHE A 28 -35.47 10.01 3.94
N TRP A 29 -35.01 11.26 3.79
CA TRP A 29 -35.87 12.44 3.94
C TRP A 29 -36.87 12.59 2.79
N GLU A 30 -36.52 12.17 1.58
CA GLU A 30 -37.46 12.16 0.45
C GLU A 30 -38.61 11.18 0.68
N LYS A 31 -38.33 9.97 1.15
CA LYS A 31 -39.36 8.98 1.49
C LYS A 31 -40.23 9.43 2.65
N LEU A 32 -39.65 10.05 3.69
CA LEU A 32 -40.43 10.60 4.79
C LEU A 32 -41.39 11.70 4.29
N ARG A 33 -40.89 12.59 3.42
CA ARG A 33 -41.68 13.66 2.81
C ARG A 33 -42.84 13.11 1.98
N GLU A 34 -42.61 12.08 1.18
CA GLU A 34 -43.65 11.40 0.39
C GLU A 34 -44.73 10.81 1.29
N ARG A 35 -44.35 10.11 2.37
CA ARG A 35 -45.31 9.54 3.34
C ARG A 35 -46.14 10.61 4.05
N GLN A 36 -45.52 11.73 4.41
CA GLN A 36 -46.20 12.83 5.11
C GLN A 36 -46.92 13.80 4.18
N SER A 37 -46.84 13.61 2.85
CA SER A 37 -47.35 14.56 1.84
C SER A 37 -46.88 16.01 2.09
N SER A 38 -45.67 16.16 2.64
CA SER A 38 -45.09 17.46 3.01
C SER A 38 -44.41 18.13 1.81
N LYS A 39 -44.38 19.47 1.80
CA LYS A 39 -43.61 20.27 0.83
C LYS A 39 -42.25 20.71 1.35
N GLU A 40 -41.88 20.32 2.57
CA GLU A 40 -40.63 20.74 3.19
C GLU A 40 -39.41 20.12 2.49
N LYS A 41 -38.34 20.91 2.38
CA LYS A 41 -37.08 20.46 1.78
C LYS A 41 -36.32 19.56 2.76
N CYS A 42 -35.42 18.72 2.23
CA CYS A 42 -34.53 17.89 3.04
C CYS A 42 -33.79 18.75 4.09
N PRO A 43 -34.00 18.50 5.40
CA PRO A 43 -33.47 19.35 6.46
C PRO A 43 -31.94 19.27 6.57
N LEU A 44 -31.34 18.15 6.17
CA LEU A 44 -29.88 17.99 6.16
C LEU A 44 -29.20 18.99 5.21
N ARG A 45 -29.80 19.24 4.05
CA ARG A 45 -29.23 20.19 3.08
C ARG A 45 -29.18 21.58 3.68
N ALA A 46 -30.23 22.01 4.39
CA ALA A 46 -30.24 23.30 5.07
C ALA A 46 -29.20 23.33 6.21
N LEU A 47 -29.08 22.26 6.97
CA LEU A 47 -28.14 22.13 8.09
C LEU A 47 -26.68 22.23 7.64
N PHE A 48 -26.25 21.41 6.67
CA PHE A 48 -24.85 21.39 6.22
C PHE A 48 -24.48 22.57 5.31
N SER A 49 -25.47 23.24 4.70
CA SER A 49 -25.23 24.51 3.98
C SER A 49 -25.21 25.74 4.91
N SER A 50 -25.51 25.55 6.20
CA SER A 50 -25.46 26.64 7.18
C SER A 50 -24.02 26.94 7.62
N HIS A 51 -23.85 27.97 8.44
CA HIS A 51 -22.59 28.30 9.12
C HIS A 51 -21.97 27.13 9.93
N LEU A 52 -22.74 26.09 10.27
CA LEU A 52 -22.22 24.91 10.96
C LEU A 52 -21.40 24.00 10.05
N GLY A 53 -21.60 24.05 8.72
CA GLY A 53 -20.91 23.21 7.75
C GLY A 53 -20.93 21.72 8.14
N TYR A 54 -19.84 21.01 7.88
CA TYR A 54 -19.62 19.62 8.28
C TYR A 54 -18.94 19.50 9.66
N SER A 55 -19.37 20.29 10.64
CA SER A 55 -18.86 20.23 12.02
C SER A 55 -19.50 19.10 12.82
N TYR A 56 -18.84 18.68 13.90
CA TYR A 56 -19.39 17.76 14.90
C TYR A 56 -20.80 18.19 15.36
N SER A 57 -21.01 19.48 15.62
CA SER A 57 -22.32 20.02 16.03
C SER A 57 -23.40 19.84 14.97
N ALA A 58 -23.06 19.97 13.67
CA ALA A 58 -23.99 19.69 12.58
C ALA A 58 -24.37 18.20 12.55
N PHE A 59 -23.41 17.28 12.64
CA PHE A 59 -23.72 15.84 12.66
C PHE A 59 -24.54 15.41 13.89
N ARG A 60 -24.31 16.06 15.04
CA ARG A 60 -25.14 15.89 16.23
C ARG A 60 -26.57 16.39 16.00
N GLN A 61 -26.74 17.54 15.36
CA GLN A 61 -28.07 18.05 15.01
C GLN A 61 -28.78 17.15 13.98
N ALA A 62 -28.06 16.60 13.01
CA ALA A 62 -28.60 15.62 12.08
C ALA A 62 -29.15 14.38 12.80
N THR A 63 -28.46 13.92 13.85
CA THR A 63 -28.92 12.82 14.70
C THR A 63 -30.23 13.16 15.42
N PHE A 64 -30.38 14.38 15.94
CA PHE A 64 -31.64 14.82 16.55
C PHE A 64 -32.79 14.88 15.55
N LEU A 65 -32.54 15.35 14.32
CA LEU A 65 -33.56 15.33 13.25
C LEU A 65 -34.06 13.89 12.99
N TYR A 66 -33.15 12.90 12.95
CA TYR A 66 -33.56 11.51 12.79
C TYR A 66 -34.36 10.98 14.00
N GLU A 67 -34.08 11.43 15.23
CA GLU A 67 -34.89 11.07 16.40
C GLU A 67 -36.32 11.64 16.35
N GLU A 68 -36.53 12.79 15.73
CA GLU A 68 -37.89 13.33 15.52
C GLU A 68 -38.73 12.43 14.60
N SER A 69 -38.08 11.67 13.71
CA SER A 69 -38.70 10.66 12.84
C SER A 69 -38.81 9.25 13.45
N ARG A 70 -38.71 9.12 14.78
CA ARG A 70 -38.58 7.83 15.49
C ARG A 70 -39.64 6.79 15.13
N SER A 71 -40.90 7.18 14.88
CA SER A 71 -41.99 6.26 14.50
C SER A 71 -41.71 5.54 13.19
N ASP A 72 -41.12 6.26 12.22
CA ASP A 72 -40.95 5.80 10.85
C ASP A 72 -39.53 5.29 10.58
N PHE A 73 -38.56 5.64 11.42
CA PHE A 73 -37.13 5.46 11.19
C PHE A 73 -36.73 4.06 10.69
N GLU A 74 -37.13 2.98 11.37
CA GLU A 74 -36.72 1.62 11.00
C GLU A 74 -37.34 1.17 9.67
N SER A 75 -38.60 1.55 9.43
CA SER A 75 -39.29 1.24 8.18
C SER A 75 -38.69 2.03 7.00
N LEU A 76 -38.36 3.31 7.21
CA LEU A 76 -37.67 4.14 6.23
C LEU A 76 -36.27 3.62 5.95
N CYS A 77 -35.51 3.21 6.97
CA CYS A 77 -34.21 2.58 6.77
C CYS A 77 -34.31 1.32 5.90
N SER A 78 -35.37 0.52 6.09
CA SER A 78 -35.60 -0.69 5.29
C SER A 78 -35.96 -0.36 3.85
N GLU A 79 -36.80 0.64 3.63
CA GLU A 79 -37.14 1.09 2.27
C GLU A 79 -35.95 1.72 1.55
N VAL A 80 -35.18 2.58 2.21
CA VAL A 80 -33.97 3.17 1.63
C VAL A 80 -33.00 2.07 1.28
N ALA A 81 -32.70 1.15 2.22
CA ALA A 81 -31.80 0.04 1.97
C ALA A 81 -32.24 -0.81 0.78
N SER A 82 -33.55 -1.08 0.64
CA SER A 82 -34.09 -1.85 -0.49
C SER A 82 -33.87 -1.18 -1.86
N ALA A 83 -33.81 0.16 -1.88
CA ALA A 83 -33.62 0.95 -3.09
C ALA A 83 -32.15 1.26 -3.43
N VAL A 84 -31.23 1.01 -2.49
CA VAL A 84 -29.79 1.20 -2.71
C VAL A 84 -29.23 0.05 -3.55
N THR A 85 -28.39 0.35 -4.54
CA THR A 85 -27.65 -0.64 -5.33
C THR A 85 -26.17 -0.39 -5.14
N MET A 86 -25.43 -1.38 -4.63
CA MET A 86 -23.98 -1.29 -4.52
C MET A 86 -23.31 -1.39 -5.90
N HIS A 87 -22.20 -0.71 -6.07
CA HIS A 87 -21.38 -0.78 -7.27
C HIS A 87 -20.78 -2.20 -7.43
N PRO A 88 -20.89 -2.83 -8.61
CA PRO A 88 -20.33 -4.14 -8.88
C PRO A 88 -18.83 -4.25 -8.58
N GLU A 89 -18.08 -3.18 -8.81
CA GLU A 89 -16.64 -3.07 -8.56
C GLU A 89 -16.31 -3.24 -7.06
N PHE A 90 -17.15 -2.69 -6.18
CA PHE A 90 -17.01 -2.84 -4.73
C PHE A 90 -17.46 -4.21 -4.25
N LEU A 91 -18.53 -4.79 -4.84
CA LEU A 91 -18.91 -6.17 -4.54
C LEU A 91 -17.78 -7.14 -4.91
N ALA A 92 -17.18 -6.98 -6.08
CA ALA A 92 -16.05 -7.79 -6.53
C ALA A 92 -14.83 -7.65 -5.60
N LEU A 93 -14.52 -6.42 -5.17
CA LEU A 93 -13.44 -6.16 -4.21
C LEU A 93 -13.72 -6.84 -2.87
N ILE A 94 -14.89 -6.60 -2.27
CA ILE A 94 -15.23 -7.14 -0.94
C ILE A 94 -15.22 -8.67 -0.94
N HIS A 95 -15.81 -9.31 -1.95
CA HIS A 95 -15.77 -10.78 -2.08
C HIS A 95 -14.35 -11.33 -2.25
N ALA A 96 -13.43 -10.56 -2.83
CA ALA A 96 -12.04 -10.96 -2.88
C ALA A 96 -11.35 -10.85 -1.51
N LEU A 97 -11.70 -9.84 -0.71
CA LEU A 97 -11.21 -9.69 0.67
C LEU A 97 -11.70 -10.83 1.59
N GLU A 98 -12.95 -11.27 1.44
CA GLU A 98 -13.52 -12.38 2.22
C GLU A 98 -12.75 -13.70 2.07
N ARG A 99 -12.07 -13.89 0.94
CA ARG A 99 -11.27 -15.08 0.66
C ARG A 99 -9.91 -15.06 1.35
N GLU A 100 -9.52 -13.92 1.93
CA GLU A 100 -8.18 -13.67 2.45
C GLU A 100 -8.21 -13.37 3.95
N PRO A 101 -7.89 -14.36 4.81
CA PRO A 101 -8.06 -14.24 6.27
C PRO A 101 -7.22 -13.13 6.95
N SER A 102 -6.22 -12.60 6.24
CA SER A 102 -5.39 -11.49 6.70
C SER A 102 -5.93 -10.12 6.31
N THR A 103 -7.09 -10.05 5.66
CA THR A 103 -7.74 -8.80 5.28
C THR A 103 -9.10 -8.65 5.93
N GLY A 104 -9.45 -7.42 6.28
CA GLY A 104 -10.77 -7.05 6.76
C GLY A 104 -11.30 -5.83 6.02
N ALA A 105 -12.60 -5.61 6.12
CA ALA A 105 -13.24 -4.41 5.59
C ALA A 105 -14.19 -3.81 6.63
N ILE A 106 -14.22 -2.48 6.70
CA ILE A 106 -15.18 -1.72 7.50
C ILE A 106 -15.75 -0.58 6.67
N VAL A 107 -17.03 -0.29 6.90
CA VAL A 107 -17.68 0.93 6.42
C VAL A 107 -17.64 1.97 7.54
N VAL A 108 -17.15 3.17 7.24
CA VAL A 108 -17.12 4.30 8.17
C VAL A 108 -17.89 5.46 7.56
N THR A 109 -19.11 5.68 8.05
CA THR A 109 -20.08 6.60 7.43
C THR A 109 -20.52 7.69 8.39
N CYS A 110 -20.63 8.93 7.87
CA CYS A 110 -21.31 10.03 8.56
C CYS A 110 -22.85 9.96 8.41
N GLY A 111 -23.35 9.06 7.56
CA GLY A 111 -24.76 8.85 7.29
C GLY A 111 -25.43 7.91 8.30
N ILE A 112 -26.55 7.31 7.87
CA ILE A 112 -27.40 6.48 8.73
C ILE A 112 -26.82 5.06 8.78
N ARG A 113 -26.18 4.69 9.89
CA ARG A 113 -25.63 3.35 10.15
C ARG A 113 -26.61 2.23 9.81
N ARG A 114 -27.85 2.38 10.27
CA ARG A 114 -28.88 1.35 10.14
C ARG A 114 -29.24 1.02 8.70
N VAL A 115 -29.18 2.00 7.79
CA VAL A 115 -29.38 1.76 6.35
C VAL A 115 -28.26 0.86 5.83
N TRP A 116 -27.01 1.19 6.15
CA TRP A 116 -25.84 0.46 5.66
C TRP A 116 -25.72 -0.95 6.24
N GLU A 117 -26.12 -1.15 7.51
CA GLU A 117 -26.25 -2.51 8.07
C GLU A 117 -27.23 -3.36 7.25
N LYS A 118 -28.39 -2.80 6.86
CA LYS A 118 -29.39 -3.51 6.05
C LYS A 118 -28.94 -3.75 4.61
N VAL A 119 -28.26 -2.77 4.00
CA VAL A 119 -27.69 -2.93 2.65
C VAL A 119 -26.67 -4.07 2.65
N LEU A 120 -25.72 -4.07 3.59
CA LEU A 120 -24.71 -5.13 3.69
C LEU A 120 -25.33 -6.49 4.01
N ASP A 121 -26.36 -6.55 4.86
CA ASP A 121 -27.05 -7.80 5.17
C ASP A 121 -27.76 -8.39 3.94
N ARG A 122 -28.40 -7.54 3.14
CA ARG A 122 -29.02 -7.95 1.87
C ARG A 122 -28.01 -8.54 0.89
N GLU A 123 -26.82 -7.94 0.79
CA GLU A 123 -25.73 -8.44 -0.06
C GLU A 123 -24.98 -9.64 0.55
N GLY A 124 -25.37 -10.12 1.74
CA GLY A 124 -24.71 -11.24 2.43
C GLY A 124 -23.36 -10.88 3.06
N LEU A 125 -23.07 -9.58 3.23
CA LEU A 125 -21.79 -9.03 3.68
C LEU A 125 -21.77 -8.62 5.17
N SER A 126 -22.87 -8.78 5.91
CA SER A 126 -23.00 -8.34 7.30
C SER A 126 -22.04 -9.03 8.28
N GLN A 127 -21.56 -10.23 7.93
CA GLN A 127 -20.59 -10.96 8.74
C GLN A 127 -19.15 -10.49 8.50
N SER A 128 -18.80 -10.15 7.25
CA SER A 128 -17.45 -9.78 6.82
C SER A 128 -17.16 -8.28 6.93
N VAL A 129 -18.18 -7.44 6.71
CA VAL A 129 -18.04 -5.98 6.74
C VAL A 129 -18.82 -5.41 7.92
N LYS A 130 -18.12 -4.70 8.81
CA LYS A 130 -18.74 -4.00 9.95
C LYS A 130 -18.95 -2.53 9.64
N VAL A 131 -19.99 -1.93 10.23
CA VAL A 131 -20.34 -0.52 10.03
C VAL A 131 -20.04 0.29 11.28
N ILE A 132 -19.22 1.32 11.13
CA ILE A 132 -19.04 2.41 12.09
C ILE A 132 -19.80 3.61 11.54
N GLY A 133 -20.99 3.83 12.08
CA GLY A 133 -21.82 4.99 11.78
C GLY A 133 -22.67 5.37 12.98
N GLY A 134 -23.38 6.49 12.90
CA GLY A 134 -24.41 6.88 13.86
C GLY A 134 -25.79 6.92 13.21
N GLY A 135 -26.65 7.81 13.70
CA GLY A 135 -28.00 8.03 13.15
C GLY A 135 -29.07 8.05 14.22
N ARG A 136 -28.79 7.53 15.42
CA ARG A 136 -29.66 7.59 16.60
C ARG A 136 -28.87 8.06 17.81
N VAL A 137 -29.56 8.69 18.77
CA VAL A 137 -28.97 9.06 20.07
C VAL A 137 -28.53 7.80 20.83
N ALA A 138 -29.26 6.69 20.65
CA ALA A 138 -28.93 5.40 21.24
C ALA A 138 -27.58 4.82 20.76
N ASP A 139 -27.04 5.28 19.63
CA ASP A 139 -25.71 4.84 19.15
C ASP A 139 -24.58 5.37 20.04
N GLY A 140 -24.83 6.42 20.82
CA GLY A 140 -23.90 6.98 21.81
C GLY A 140 -22.77 7.84 21.23
N TYR A 141 -22.65 7.93 19.91
CA TYR A 141 -21.67 8.78 19.22
C TYR A 141 -22.18 9.23 17.85
N VAL A 142 -21.49 10.21 17.26
CA VAL A 142 -21.66 10.59 15.85
C VAL A 142 -20.33 10.45 15.13
N VAL A 143 -20.39 10.15 13.83
CA VAL A 143 -19.21 10.08 12.97
C VAL A 143 -19.15 11.35 12.17
N ASP A 144 -18.14 12.17 12.41
CA ASP A 144 -17.81 13.38 11.65
C ASP A 144 -16.48 13.14 10.88
N PRO A 145 -15.99 14.10 10.06
CA PRO A 145 -14.75 13.94 9.32
C PRO A 145 -13.55 13.55 10.21
N LEU A 146 -13.46 14.11 11.42
CA LEU A 146 -12.36 13.81 12.35
C LEU A 146 -12.47 12.40 12.91
N ALA A 147 -13.67 11.93 13.26
CA ALA A 147 -13.89 10.55 13.68
C ALA A 147 -13.46 9.55 12.60
N LYS A 148 -13.75 9.81 11.31
CA LYS A 148 -13.27 8.98 10.21
C LYS A 148 -11.74 8.89 10.19
N GLY A 149 -11.06 10.02 10.32
CA GLY A 149 -9.59 10.07 10.42
C GLY A 149 -9.06 9.30 11.64
N GLY A 150 -9.72 9.45 12.79
CA GLY A 150 -9.37 8.77 14.04
C GLY A 150 -9.46 7.24 13.94
N VAL A 151 -10.46 6.72 13.21
CA VAL A 151 -10.56 5.27 12.92
C VAL A 151 -9.34 4.79 12.14
N VAL A 152 -8.95 5.48 11.07
CA VAL A 152 -7.78 5.11 10.26
C VAL A 152 -6.48 5.19 11.06
N SER A 153 -6.26 6.28 11.81
CA SER A 153 -5.08 6.41 12.68
C SER A 153 -5.02 5.29 13.72
N ARG A 154 -6.14 4.92 14.35
CA ARG A 154 -6.16 3.80 15.31
C ARG A 154 -5.81 2.47 14.65
N LEU A 155 -6.36 2.18 13.47
CA LEU A 155 -6.04 0.95 12.72
C LEU A 155 -4.55 0.87 12.36
N ARG A 156 -3.98 1.98 11.89
CA ARG A 156 -2.57 2.03 11.49
C ARG A 156 -1.62 2.06 12.68
N ASP A 157 -1.80 3.01 13.59
CA ASP A 157 -0.81 3.35 14.61
C ASP A 157 -0.90 2.43 15.84
N HIS A 158 -2.12 2.01 16.22
CA HIS A 158 -2.32 1.14 17.38
C HIS A 158 -2.39 -0.35 17.01
N HIS A 159 -3.05 -0.68 15.90
CA HIS A 159 -3.18 -2.07 15.46
C HIS A 159 -2.10 -2.50 14.46
N GLY A 160 -1.27 -1.58 13.95
CA GLY A 160 -0.19 -1.89 13.02
C GLY A 160 -0.68 -2.43 11.68
N LEU A 161 -1.92 -2.10 11.29
CA LEU A 161 -2.53 -2.56 10.05
C LEU A 161 -2.18 -1.61 8.93
N TYR A 162 -1.97 -2.15 7.74
CA TYR A 162 -2.00 -1.32 6.54
C TYR A 162 -3.44 -0.95 6.20
N VAL A 163 -3.68 0.33 5.93
CA VAL A 163 -5.02 0.85 5.65
C VAL A 163 -5.14 1.33 4.21
N CYS A 164 -6.10 0.76 3.49
CA CYS A 164 -6.55 1.26 2.18
C CYS A 164 -7.92 1.93 2.36
N ALA A 165 -8.00 3.25 2.18
CA ALA A 165 -9.21 4.02 2.40
C ALA A 165 -9.85 4.51 1.09
N PHE A 166 -11.19 4.52 1.05
CA PHE A 166 -12.00 4.92 -0.09
C PHE A 166 -13.01 6.00 0.31
N GLY A 167 -13.12 7.07 -0.47
CA GLY A 167 -14.13 8.11 -0.25
C GLY A 167 -14.32 9.01 -1.46
N ASP A 168 -15.44 9.74 -1.51
CA ASP A 168 -15.83 10.57 -2.67
C ASP A 168 -15.80 12.09 -2.37
N SER A 169 -15.72 12.48 -1.09
CA SER A 169 -16.06 13.83 -0.64
C SER A 169 -15.01 14.46 0.28
N PRO A 170 -15.11 15.79 0.56
CA PRO A 170 -14.21 16.46 1.50
C PRO A 170 -14.28 15.91 2.93
N VAL A 171 -15.41 15.30 3.31
CA VAL A 171 -15.63 14.68 4.62
C VAL A 171 -14.71 13.47 4.82
N ASP A 172 -14.24 12.86 3.71
CA ASP A 172 -13.40 11.68 3.72
C ASP A 172 -11.91 12.00 3.71
N LEU A 173 -11.53 13.25 3.40
CA LEU A 173 -10.12 13.65 3.33
C LEU A 173 -9.33 13.33 4.60
N PRO A 174 -9.85 13.49 5.82
CA PRO A 174 -9.10 13.11 7.02
C PRO A 174 -8.74 11.62 7.05
N MET A 175 -9.66 10.72 6.66
CA MET A 175 -9.34 9.29 6.61
C MET A 175 -8.44 8.92 5.43
N LEU A 176 -8.64 9.57 4.28
CA LEU A 176 -7.80 9.36 3.10
C LEU A 176 -6.35 9.80 3.35
N LYS A 177 -6.14 10.96 3.97
CA LYS A 177 -4.79 11.48 4.28
C LYS A 177 -4.02 10.63 5.28
N LEU A 178 -4.73 9.92 6.16
CA LEU A 178 -4.12 9.08 7.19
C LEU A 178 -3.93 7.62 6.74
N ALA A 179 -4.52 7.22 5.62
CA ALA A 179 -4.36 5.88 5.09
C ALA A 179 -2.99 5.68 4.42
N ASP A 180 -2.48 4.45 4.43
CA ASP A 180 -1.28 4.09 3.65
C ASP A 180 -1.55 4.14 2.15
N GLN A 181 -2.81 3.92 1.77
CA GLN A 181 -3.30 4.08 0.41
C GLN A 181 -4.66 4.74 0.39
N ALA A 182 -4.77 5.81 -0.40
CA ALA A 182 -5.98 6.58 -0.55
C ALA A 182 -6.54 6.44 -1.96
N ILE A 183 -7.82 6.08 -2.06
CA ILE A 183 -8.56 5.93 -3.31
C ILE A 183 -9.74 6.90 -3.28
N VAL A 184 -9.70 7.88 -4.17
CA VAL A 184 -10.83 8.79 -4.40
C VAL A 184 -11.79 8.12 -5.37
N VAL A 185 -13.03 7.89 -4.93
CA VAL A 185 -14.08 7.37 -5.82
C VAL A 185 -14.63 8.53 -6.64
N VAL A 186 -14.64 8.35 -7.96
CA VAL A 186 -15.09 9.35 -8.92
C VAL A 186 -16.31 8.80 -9.65
N GLY A 187 -17.47 9.25 -9.16
CA GLY A 187 -18.75 9.05 -9.83
C GLY A 187 -18.92 9.91 -11.08
N GLU A 188 -20.08 9.77 -11.71
CA GLU A 188 -20.45 10.53 -12.89
C GLU A 188 -20.38 12.05 -12.67
N HIS A 189 -19.93 12.78 -13.69
CA HIS A 189 -19.68 14.22 -13.60
C HIS A 189 -20.92 15.03 -13.16
N GLN A 190 -22.13 14.56 -13.49
CA GLN A 190 -23.37 15.28 -13.18
C GLN A 190 -23.78 15.17 -11.70
N THR A 191 -23.42 14.07 -11.04
CA THR A 191 -23.88 13.72 -9.69
C THR A 191 -22.77 13.80 -8.64
N ARG A 192 -21.49 13.74 -9.06
CA ARG A 192 -20.34 13.78 -8.14
C ARG A 192 -20.23 15.10 -7.38
N SER A 193 -19.67 15.02 -6.17
CA SER A 193 -19.45 16.19 -5.30
C SER A 193 -18.55 17.24 -5.95
N ARG A 194 -19.06 18.44 -6.25
CA ARG A 194 -18.27 19.54 -6.83
C ARG A 194 -17.35 20.23 -5.83
N SER A 195 -17.66 20.15 -4.54
CA SER A 195 -16.85 20.78 -3.48
C SER A 195 -15.53 20.06 -3.22
N MET A 196 -15.35 18.86 -3.77
CA MET A 196 -14.13 18.07 -3.57
C MET A 196 -12.96 18.56 -4.41
N ASP A 197 -13.17 19.11 -5.61
CA ASP A 197 -12.07 19.36 -6.56
C ASP A 197 -11.02 20.33 -6.01
N ALA A 198 -11.46 21.50 -5.51
CA ALA A 198 -10.55 22.50 -4.95
C ALA A 198 -9.85 22.02 -3.67
N VAL A 199 -10.59 21.32 -2.80
CA VAL A 199 -10.04 20.83 -1.52
C VAL A 199 -9.06 19.67 -1.76
N LEU A 200 -9.36 18.80 -2.72
CA LEU A 200 -8.50 17.70 -3.12
C LEU A 200 -7.23 18.21 -3.81
N SER A 201 -7.33 19.15 -4.77
CA SER A 201 -6.15 19.73 -5.40
C SER A 201 -5.26 20.39 -4.35
N LYS A 202 -5.83 21.20 -3.46
CA LYS A 202 -5.08 21.82 -2.36
C LYS A 202 -4.40 20.78 -1.47
N ALA A 203 -5.11 19.69 -1.13
CA ALA A 203 -4.56 18.62 -0.32
C ALA A 203 -3.37 17.89 -0.97
N ILE A 204 -3.40 17.73 -2.30
CA ILE A 204 -2.32 17.10 -3.09
C ILE A 204 -1.14 18.06 -3.22
N ASP A 205 -1.41 19.34 -3.51
CA ASP A 205 -0.37 20.34 -3.82
C ASP A 205 0.39 20.79 -2.56
N GLU A 206 -0.28 20.91 -1.40
CA GLU A 206 0.32 21.42 -0.16
C GLU A 206 0.87 20.33 0.77
N GLY A 207 0.64 19.05 0.46
CA GLY A 207 0.93 17.94 1.37
C GLY A 207 1.64 16.77 0.70
N ASN A 208 2.13 15.82 1.51
CA ASN A 208 2.62 14.53 1.02
C ASN A 208 1.46 13.54 0.74
N PHE A 209 0.36 14.04 0.17
CA PHE A 209 -0.85 13.27 -0.08
C PHE A 209 -0.90 12.88 -1.57
N ARG A 210 -0.70 11.58 -1.84
CA ARG A 210 -0.67 11.02 -3.21
C ARG A 210 -1.80 10.01 -3.42
N PRO A 211 -3.07 10.46 -3.50
CA PRO A 211 -4.20 9.59 -3.77
C PRO A 211 -4.21 9.10 -5.22
N ARG A 212 -5.00 8.06 -5.48
CA ARG A 212 -5.39 7.61 -6.83
C ARG A 212 -6.90 7.75 -6.99
N GLN A 213 -7.41 7.74 -8.23
CA GLN A 213 -8.85 7.76 -8.51
C GLN A 213 -9.36 6.48 -9.13
N ALA A 214 -10.47 5.98 -8.59
CA ALA A 214 -11.27 4.90 -9.18
C ALA A 214 -12.48 5.53 -9.86
N LEU A 215 -12.62 5.33 -11.17
CA LEU A 215 -13.76 5.79 -11.96
C LEU A 215 -14.88 4.77 -11.81
N ILE A 216 -16.03 5.16 -11.25
CA ILE A 216 -17.13 4.24 -10.99
C ILE A 216 -18.46 4.90 -11.39
N PRO A 217 -19.12 4.46 -12.47
CA PRO A 217 -18.68 3.40 -13.40
C PRO A 217 -17.45 3.82 -14.21
N ASP A 218 -16.78 2.86 -14.85
CA ASP A 218 -15.57 3.07 -15.68
C ASP A 218 -15.76 4.10 -16.81
N SER A 219 -17.00 4.42 -17.19
CA SER A 219 -17.36 5.48 -18.15
C SER A 219 -17.26 6.91 -17.58
N SER A 220 -16.99 7.06 -16.29
CA SER A 220 -16.86 8.36 -15.64
C SER A 220 -15.61 9.10 -16.12
N THR A 221 -15.63 10.43 -16.10
CA THR A 221 -14.46 11.22 -16.48
C THR A 221 -13.54 11.45 -15.27
N PRO A 222 -12.20 11.46 -15.46
CA PRO A 222 -11.26 11.83 -14.41
C PRO A 222 -11.66 13.12 -13.69
N ARG A 223 -11.47 13.13 -12.36
CA ARG A 223 -11.81 14.28 -11.51
C ARG A 223 -10.77 15.38 -11.61
N LEU A 224 -9.50 15.01 -11.54
CA LEU A 224 -8.34 15.88 -11.72
C LEU A 224 -7.43 15.31 -12.80
N ASP A 225 -6.39 16.08 -13.13
CA ASP A 225 -5.33 15.68 -14.03
C ASP A 225 -4.66 14.35 -13.59
N LEU A 226 -4.27 13.54 -14.57
CA LEU A 226 -3.76 12.19 -14.34
C LEU A 226 -2.39 12.16 -13.67
N ASP A 227 -1.59 13.23 -13.79
CA ASP A 227 -0.31 13.33 -13.08
C ASP A 227 -0.53 13.60 -11.59
N LYS A 228 -1.57 14.38 -11.25
CA LYS A 228 -1.92 14.68 -9.86
C LYS A 228 -2.72 13.56 -9.20
N LEU A 229 -3.62 12.92 -9.94
CA LEU A 229 -4.54 11.91 -9.43
C LEU A 229 -4.56 10.70 -10.39
N PRO A 230 -3.59 9.78 -10.28
CA PRO A 230 -3.48 8.64 -11.21
C PRO A 230 -4.67 7.69 -11.12
N LEU A 231 -4.97 7.00 -12.22
CA LEU A 231 -6.06 6.03 -12.30
C LEU A 231 -5.72 4.72 -11.56
N VAL A 232 -6.76 4.09 -11.02
CA VAL A 232 -6.69 2.73 -10.49
C VAL A 232 -8.00 1.97 -10.77
N ASN A 233 -7.86 0.77 -11.33
CA ASN A 233 -8.98 -0.16 -11.46
C ASN A 233 -9.04 -1.05 -10.22
N ILE A 234 -10.04 -0.80 -9.37
CA ILE A 234 -10.19 -1.47 -8.07
C ILE A 234 -10.69 -2.92 -8.20
N ALA A 235 -11.32 -3.26 -9.32
CA ALA A 235 -11.75 -4.62 -9.64
C ALA A 235 -10.62 -5.45 -10.30
N SER A 236 -9.51 -4.80 -10.71
CA SER A 236 -8.41 -5.50 -11.37
C SER A 236 -7.71 -6.48 -10.43
N GLN A 237 -7.27 -7.62 -10.98
CA GLN A 237 -6.53 -8.62 -10.21
C GLN A 237 -5.24 -8.04 -9.61
N ALA A 238 -4.58 -7.10 -10.30
CA ALA A 238 -3.39 -6.44 -9.81
C ALA A 238 -3.69 -5.59 -8.56
N PHE A 239 -4.78 -4.82 -8.58
CA PHE A 239 -5.18 -4.03 -7.43
C PHE A 239 -5.59 -4.93 -6.26
N VAL A 240 -6.49 -5.89 -6.50
CA VAL A 240 -6.95 -6.84 -5.48
C VAL A 240 -5.77 -7.54 -4.83
N LYS A 241 -4.80 -8.04 -5.62
CA LYS A 241 -3.56 -8.63 -5.08
C LYS A 241 -2.77 -7.64 -4.23
N SER A 242 -2.66 -6.37 -4.63
CA SER A 242 -1.91 -5.39 -3.84
C SER A 242 -2.53 -5.06 -2.47
N VAL A 243 -3.86 -5.23 -2.33
CA VAL A 243 -4.59 -5.06 -1.06
C VAL A 243 -4.60 -6.36 -0.24
N THR A 244 -4.77 -7.51 -0.89
CA THR A 244 -4.92 -8.83 -0.25
C THR A 244 -3.62 -9.53 0.10
N SER A 245 -2.53 -9.23 -0.62
CA SER A 245 -1.24 -9.88 -0.38
C SER A 245 -0.81 -9.68 1.07
N ARG A 246 -0.52 -10.78 1.75
CA ARG A 246 0.11 -10.74 3.07
C ARG A 246 1.43 -10.00 2.95
N ARG A 247 1.47 -8.77 3.47
CA ARG A 247 2.70 -8.01 3.64
C ARG A 247 3.52 -8.65 4.76
N ARG A 248 4.27 -9.68 4.38
CA ARG A 248 5.27 -10.34 5.23
C ARG A 248 6.59 -10.24 4.51
N LEU A 249 7.65 -10.04 5.29
CA LEU A 249 8.99 -10.10 4.75
C LEU A 249 9.21 -11.46 4.10
N GLN A 250 9.37 -11.48 2.77
CA GLN A 250 9.74 -12.70 2.06
C GLN A 250 11.24 -12.89 2.22
N VAL A 251 11.64 -13.71 3.21
CA VAL A 251 13.07 -14.02 3.45
C VAL A 251 13.45 -15.29 2.69
N VAL A 252 14.40 -15.15 1.78
CA VAL A 252 15.01 -16.26 1.05
C VAL A 252 16.52 -16.20 1.28
N HIS A 253 17.12 -17.30 1.70
CA HIS A 253 18.55 -17.31 2.01
C HIS A 253 19.26 -18.62 1.70
N ALA A 254 20.56 -18.52 1.42
CA ALA A 254 21.40 -19.65 1.04
C ALA A 254 22.17 -20.28 2.21
N THR A 255 21.85 -19.93 3.46
CA THR A 255 22.71 -20.23 4.65
C THR A 255 23.11 -21.69 4.79
N ALA A 256 22.20 -22.62 4.48
CA ALA A 256 22.47 -24.06 4.58
C ALA A 256 23.10 -24.68 3.30
N LYS A 257 23.23 -23.92 2.21
CA LYS A 257 23.72 -24.43 0.92
C LYS A 257 25.24 -24.55 0.93
N ASN A 258 25.77 -25.63 0.33
CA ASN A 258 27.22 -25.78 0.16
C ASN A 258 27.82 -24.70 -0.74
N ALA A 259 27.09 -24.24 -1.77
CA ALA A 259 27.50 -23.11 -2.60
C ALA A 259 27.73 -21.84 -1.76
N ALA A 260 26.84 -21.56 -0.80
CA ALA A 260 27.02 -20.42 0.09
C ALA A 260 28.27 -20.54 0.97
N LYS A 261 28.60 -21.75 1.44
CA LYS A 261 29.85 -22.00 2.19
C LYS A 261 31.08 -21.67 1.34
N LEU A 262 31.11 -22.11 0.09
CA LEU A 262 32.22 -21.85 -0.83
C LEU A 262 32.34 -20.36 -1.16
N LEU A 263 31.21 -19.71 -1.48
CA LEU A 263 31.17 -18.29 -1.85
C LEU A 263 31.47 -17.35 -0.67
N MET A 264 31.11 -17.71 0.57
CA MET A 264 31.39 -16.87 1.73
C MET A 264 32.82 -16.99 2.26
N THR A 265 33.55 -18.08 1.94
CA THR A 265 34.93 -18.27 2.42
C THR A 265 35.84 -17.11 2.03
N PRO A 266 35.95 -16.74 0.73
CA PRO A 266 36.86 -15.67 0.34
C PRO A 266 36.42 -14.29 0.83
N THR A 267 35.13 -14.06 1.11
CA THR A 267 34.65 -12.78 1.66
C THR A 267 35.03 -12.59 3.13
N ARG A 268 35.32 -13.70 3.83
CA ARG A 268 35.66 -13.73 5.26
C ARG A 268 37.15 -13.89 5.53
N ASP A 269 37.90 -14.39 4.57
CA ASP A 269 39.34 -14.59 4.72
C ASP A 269 40.06 -13.24 4.85
N ALA A 270 40.70 -13.01 5.99
CA ALA A 270 41.45 -11.78 6.27
C ALA A 270 42.64 -11.58 5.32
N ALA A 271 43.16 -12.64 4.70
CA ALA A 271 44.22 -12.56 3.71
C ALA A 271 43.73 -12.02 2.34
N ILE A 272 42.41 -11.97 2.12
CA ILE A 272 41.81 -11.48 0.88
C ILE A 272 41.29 -10.05 1.08
N ALA A 273 41.77 -9.13 0.24
CA ALA A 273 41.40 -7.72 0.26
C ALA A 273 41.46 -7.12 -1.16
N GLY A 274 41.00 -5.88 -1.31
CA GLY A 274 41.07 -5.12 -2.56
C GLY A 274 40.34 -5.82 -3.70
N HIS A 275 40.99 -5.89 -4.86
CA HIS A 275 40.40 -6.43 -6.09
C HIS A 275 39.89 -7.87 -5.91
N SER A 276 40.67 -8.75 -5.29
CA SER A 276 40.27 -10.15 -5.08
C SER A 276 39.03 -10.28 -4.19
N LEU A 277 38.89 -9.40 -3.19
CA LEU A 277 37.69 -9.36 -2.37
C LEU A 277 36.48 -8.85 -3.17
N ARG A 278 36.66 -7.85 -4.04
CA ARG A 278 35.59 -7.38 -4.93
C ARG A 278 35.11 -8.49 -5.89
N VAL A 279 36.03 -9.28 -6.45
CA VAL A 279 35.70 -10.44 -7.28
C VAL A 279 34.86 -11.47 -6.50
N ALA A 280 35.21 -11.73 -5.24
CA ALA A 280 34.44 -12.63 -4.39
C ALA A 280 33.00 -12.11 -4.14
N HIS A 281 32.84 -10.83 -3.84
CA HIS A 281 31.51 -10.22 -3.66
C HIS A 281 30.70 -10.17 -4.96
N HIS A 282 31.35 -9.98 -6.10
CA HIS A 282 30.73 -10.05 -7.42
C HIS A 282 30.14 -11.44 -7.71
N GLN A 283 30.91 -12.50 -7.45
CA GLN A 283 30.43 -13.88 -7.59
C GLN A 283 29.22 -14.17 -6.69
N VAL A 284 29.22 -13.63 -5.46
CA VAL A 284 28.06 -13.72 -4.56
C VAL A 284 26.85 -13.03 -5.18
N GLY A 285 27.01 -11.82 -5.72
CA GLY A 285 25.93 -11.07 -6.36
C GLY A 285 25.30 -11.83 -7.52
N TRP A 286 26.13 -12.36 -8.42
CA TRP A 286 25.69 -13.15 -9.56
C TRP A 286 24.94 -14.43 -9.13
N TYR A 287 25.46 -15.14 -8.12
CA TYR A 287 24.80 -16.33 -7.57
C TYR A 287 23.44 -16.02 -6.94
N LEU A 288 23.36 -14.98 -6.11
CA LEU A 288 22.09 -14.56 -5.50
C LEU A 288 21.07 -14.13 -6.55
N ALA A 289 21.53 -13.47 -7.61
CA ALA A 289 20.69 -13.06 -8.71
C ALA A 289 20.07 -14.24 -9.46
N THR A 290 20.91 -15.17 -9.92
CA THR A 290 20.49 -16.27 -10.78
C THR A 290 19.69 -17.34 -10.04
N GLU A 291 20.05 -17.68 -8.81
CA GLU A 291 19.41 -18.76 -8.04
C GLU A 291 18.21 -18.29 -7.20
N PHE A 292 18.30 -17.13 -6.57
CA PHE A 292 17.33 -16.71 -5.54
C PHE A 292 16.44 -15.54 -5.98
N LEU A 293 16.99 -14.50 -6.61
CA LEU A 293 16.18 -13.36 -7.07
C LEU A 293 15.19 -13.78 -8.17
N THR A 294 15.59 -14.64 -9.10
CA THR A 294 14.68 -15.21 -10.11
C THR A 294 13.53 -16.00 -9.49
N GLY A 295 13.76 -16.69 -8.36
CA GLY A 295 12.70 -17.37 -7.60
C GLY A 295 11.74 -16.41 -6.89
N VAL A 296 12.21 -15.23 -6.49
CA VAL A 296 11.40 -14.19 -5.85
C VAL A 296 10.62 -13.36 -6.86
N LEU A 297 11.27 -12.96 -7.96
CA LEU A 297 10.73 -12.03 -8.94
C LEU A 297 10.06 -12.72 -10.14
N GLY A 298 10.47 -13.95 -10.46
CA GLY A 298 10.06 -14.67 -11.66
C GLY A 298 10.93 -14.34 -12.87
N VAL A 299 10.69 -15.11 -13.94
CA VAL A 299 11.32 -14.93 -15.26
C VAL A 299 10.25 -14.75 -16.32
N GLU A 300 10.60 -14.08 -17.40
CA GLU A 300 9.74 -13.92 -18.56
C GLU A 300 10.40 -14.47 -19.82
N LYS A 301 9.55 -14.86 -20.77
CA LYS A 301 9.97 -15.29 -22.11
C LYS A 301 10.19 -14.08 -22.99
N TYR A 302 11.20 -14.16 -23.85
CA TYR A 302 11.38 -13.19 -24.93
C TYR A 302 11.93 -13.89 -26.18
N PRO A 303 11.63 -13.38 -27.39
CA PRO A 303 12.12 -13.99 -28.63
C PRO A 303 13.62 -13.78 -28.78
N ILE A 304 14.35 -14.86 -29.13
CA ILE A 304 15.76 -14.84 -29.50
C ILE A 304 16.00 -15.48 -30.86
N ALA A 305 17.03 -15.02 -31.57
CA ALA A 305 17.54 -15.70 -32.75
C ALA A 305 18.29 -16.97 -32.33
N HIS A 306 17.74 -18.13 -32.68
CA HIS A 306 18.41 -19.41 -32.50
C HIS A 306 19.56 -19.55 -33.49
N VAL A 307 20.62 -20.25 -33.11
CA VAL A 307 21.79 -20.52 -33.98
C VAL A 307 21.45 -21.25 -35.29
N GLN A 308 20.25 -21.83 -35.40
CA GLN A 308 19.74 -22.47 -36.63
C GLN A 308 18.93 -21.51 -37.52
N GLY A 309 18.94 -20.20 -37.26
CA GLY A 309 18.26 -19.19 -38.07
C GLY A 309 16.75 -19.05 -37.84
N ARG A 310 16.19 -19.76 -36.84
CA ARG A 310 14.79 -19.62 -36.41
C ARG A 310 14.67 -18.73 -35.17
N ILE A 311 13.51 -18.12 -34.95
CA ILE A 311 13.20 -17.50 -33.66
C ILE A 311 12.76 -18.58 -32.67
N THR A 312 13.22 -18.49 -31.42
CA THR A 312 12.82 -19.36 -30.30
C THR A 312 12.68 -18.56 -29.01
N ASP A 313 12.17 -19.19 -27.95
CA ASP A 313 12.09 -18.58 -26.62
C ASP A 313 13.48 -18.53 -25.95
N GLY A 314 13.87 -17.33 -25.50
CA GLY A 314 14.86 -17.09 -24.45
C GLY A 314 14.17 -16.67 -23.15
N TYR A 315 14.95 -16.54 -22.07
CA TYR A 315 14.45 -16.17 -20.75
C TYR A 315 15.28 -15.06 -20.13
N ARG A 316 14.61 -14.17 -19.40
CA ARG A 316 15.23 -13.06 -18.68
C ARG A 316 14.43 -12.75 -17.41
N LEU A 317 14.90 -11.83 -16.57
CA LEU A 317 14.16 -11.45 -15.37
C LEU A 317 12.80 -10.83 -15.76
N LEU A 318 11.74 -11.14 -15.01
CA LEU A 318 10.43 -10.53 -15.22
C LEU A 318 10.53 -9.00 -15.15
N ASN A 319 10.09 -8.29 -16.19
CA ASN A 319 10.18 -6.84 -16.32
C ASN A 319 11.60 -6.28 -16.07
N GLU A 320 12.63 -6.94 -16.61
CA GLU A 320 14.04 -6.57 -16.40
C GLU A 320 14.34 -5.09 -16.75
N ASP A 321 13.82 -4.59 -17.89
CA ASP A 321 13.99 -3.20 -18.33
C ASP A 321 13.36 -2.17 -17.36
N SER A 322 12.39 -2.60 -16.55
CA SER A 322 11.72 -1.80 -15.51
C SER A 322 12.28 -2.07 -14.11
N THR A 323 13.43 -2.75 -13.99
CA THR A 323 14.11 -3.00 -12.72
C THR A 323 15.30 -2.07 -12.54
N ALA A 324 15.52 -1.61 -11.31
CA ALA A 324 16.67 -0.80 -10.89
C ALA A 324 17.52 -1.57 -9.88
N VAL A 325 18.80 -1.79 -10.18
CA VAL A 325 19.83 -2.28 -9.26
C VAL A 325 20.49 -1.07 -8.59
N VAL A 326 20.24 -0.90 -7.30
CA VAL A 326 20.80 0.21 -6.50
C VAL A 326 21.92 -0.34 -5.63
N ALA A 327 23.15 0.04 -5.96
CA ALA A 327 24.33 -0.25 -5.17
C ALA A 327 24.41 0.68 -3.96
N LEU A 328 24.27 0.12 -2.75
CA LEU A 328 24.45 0.86 -1.51
C LEU A 328 25.95 1.08 -1.27
N MET A 329 26.39 2.31 -1.49
CA MET A 329 27.81 2.63 -1.48
C MET A 329 28.35 2.67 -0.05
N ARG A 330 29.60 2.28 0.18
CA ARG A 330 30.56 1.75 -0.82
C ARG A 330 30.55 0.21 -0.85
N GLY A 331 30.10 -0.43 0.23
CA GLY A 331 30.23 -1.87 0.44
C GLY A 331 29.40 -2.72 -0.53
N GLY A 332 28.27 -2.22 -1.04
CA GLY A 332 27.36 -2.94 -1.91
C GLY A 332 27.79 -3.05 -3.37
N GLU A 333 28.63 -2.13 -3.87
CA GLU A 333 28.93 -2.01 -5.31
C GLU A 333 29.45 -3.30 -5.96
N PRO A 334 30.47 -3.99 -5.43
CA PRO A 334 30.99 -5.19 -6.11
C PRO A 334 29.95 -6.29 -6.23
N MET A 335 29.07 -6.43 -5.23
CA MET A 335 27.96 -7.38 -5.27
C MET A 335 26.87 -6.94 -6.24
N ALA A 336 26.53 -5.65 -6.24
CA ALA A 336 25.56 -5.08 -7.17
C ALA A 336 26.00 -5.29 -8.63
N LEU A 337 27.29 -5.14 -8.93
CA LEU A 337 27.83 -5.40 -10.27
C LEU A 337 27.60 -6.85 -10.70
N GLY A 338 27.74 -7.83 -9.79
CA GLY A 338 27.39 -9.22 -10.07
C GLY A 338 25.89 -9.44 -10.33
N VAL A 339 25.02 -8.68 -9.64
CA VAL A 339 23.57 -8.68 -9.92
C VAL A 339 23.29 -8.06 -11.30
N SER A 340 23.99 -6.98 -11.65
CA SER A 340 23.86 -6.31 -12.95
C SER A 340 24.36 -7.16 -14.11
N GLU A 341 25.39 -7.98 -13.89
CA GLU A 341 25.87 -8.95 -14.88
C GLU A 341 24.79 -10.00 -15.18
N ALA A 342 24.08 -10.46 -14.15
CA ALA A 342 22.98 -11.41 -14.32
C ALA A 342 21.75 -10.79 -15.02
N PHE A 343 21.54 -9.48 -14.85
CA PHE A 343 20.38 -8.74 -15.38
C PHE A 343 20.82 -7.52 -16.21
N PRO A 344 21.40 -7.73 -17.40
CA PRO A 344 22.07 -6.68 -18.18
C PRO A 344 21.14 -5.55 -18.66
N LYS A 345 19.81 -5.73 -18.64
CA LYS A 345 18.85 -4.69 -19.00
C LYS A 345 18.34 -3.87 -17.82
N ALA A 346 18.60 -4.34 -16.59
CA ALA A 346 18.23 -3.57 -15.41
C ALA A 346 19.09 -2.31 -15.34
N MET A 347 18.47 -1.20 -14.92
CA MET A 347 19.19 0.05 -14.71
C MET A 347 20.13 -0.10 -13.50
N PHE A 348 21.35 0.41 -13.60
CA PHE A 348 22.32 0.39 -12.50
C PHE A 348 22.49 1.79 -11.90
N LEU A 349 22.36 1.92 -10.59
CA LEU A 349 22.46 3.19 -9.86
C LEU A 349 23.38 3.06 -8.64
N HIS A 350 24.33 3.98 -8.49
CA HIS A 350 25.08 4.15 -7.25
C HIS A 350 24.32 5.06 -6.29
N ALA A 351 24.21 4.67 -5.02
CA ALA A 351 23.63 5.51 -3.99
C ALA A 351 24.52 5.57 -2.74
N GLY A 352 25.08 6.75 -2.45
CA GLY A 352 25.78 7.07 -1.21
C GLY A 352 24.81 7.23 -0.03
N GLY A 353 23.60 7.71 -0.31
CA GLY A 353 22.52 7.80 0.65
C GLY A 353 21.14 7.83 0.00
N PRO A 354 20.06 7.83 0.80
CA PRO A 354 18.69 7.83 0.28
C PRO A 354 18.39 9.04 -0.62
N GLU A 355 19.01 10.19 -0.37
CA GLU A 355 18.89 11.41 -1.15
C GLU A 355 19.23 11.24 -2.64
N ASP A 356 20.09 10.28 -2.97
CA ASP A 356 20.45 9.96 -4.35
C ASP A 356 19.31 9.30 -5.12
N LEU A 357 18.24 8.85 -4.45
CA LEU A 357 17.04 8.34 -5.09
C LEU A 357 16.04 9.47 -5.32
N ASN A 358 15.60 9.68 -6.55
CA ASN A 358 14.63 10.72 -6.89
C ASN A 358 13.63 10.26 -7.96
N SER A 359 12.64 11.10 -8.25
CA SER A 359 11.59 10.77 -9.21
C SER A 359 12.12 10.61 -10.63
N GLU A 360 13.19 11.33 -11.00
CA GLU A 360 13.78 11.27 -12.34
C GLU A 360 14.53 9.96 -12.56
N ASN A 361 15.41 9.58 -11.64
CA ASN A 361 16.22 8.37 -11.80
C ASN A 361 15.45 7.06 -11.55
N LEU A 362 14.32 7.10 -10.85
CA LEU A 362 13.43 5.93 -10.69
C LEU A 362 12.16 5.99 -11.56
N ALA A 363 12.09 6.93 -12.50
CA ALA A 363 10.96 7.05 -13.43
C ALA A 363 10.77 5.75 -14.24
N GLY A 364 9.51 5.29 -14.34
CA GLY A 364 9.16 4.08 -15.10
C GLY A 364 9.70 2.75 -14.52
N LYS A 365 10.40 2.78 -13.38
CA LYS A 365 10.88 1.56 -12.70
C LYS A 365 9.80 1.01 -11.78
N GLN A 366 9.56 -0.30 -11.87
CA GLN A 366 8.56 -1.01 -11.08
C GLN A 366 9.20 -1.75 -9.91
N THR A 367 10.45 -2.18 -10.05
CA THR A 367 11.19 -2.96 -9.05
C THR A 367 12.49 -2.28 -8.71
N VAL A 368 12.82 -2.19 -7.41
CA VAL A 368 14.08 -1.67 -6.89
C VAL A 368 14.79 -2.76 -6.09
N LEU A 369 16.02 -3.07 -6.49
CA LEU A 369 16.93 -3.99 -5.81
C LEU A 369 17.93 -3.20 -5.00
N LEU A 370 17.79 -3.20 -3.67
CA LEU A 370 18.74 -2.56 -2.76
C LEU A 370 19.86 -3.57 -2.44
N VAL A 371 21.07 -3.34 -2.94
CA VAL A 371 22.17 -4.30 -2.82
C VAL A 371 23.23 -3.77 -1.85
N ASP A 372 23.48 -4.52 -0.78
CA ASP A 372 24.53 -4.23 0.20
C ASP A 372 25.28 -5.51 0.59
N SER A 373 26.58 -5.41 0.85
CA SER A 373 27.35 -6.58 1.29
C SER A 373 26.94 -7.06 2.69
N VAL A 374 26.57 -6.15 3.59
CA VAL A 374 26.27 -6.48 5.00
C VAL A 374 25.10 -5.65 5.55
N VAL A 375 23.99 -6.32 5.87
CA VAL A 375 22.87 -5.73 6.63
C VAL A 375 23.03 -6.08 8.11
N ASN A 376 23.63 -5.18 8.89
CA ASN A 376 23.90 -5.43 10.31
C ASN A 376 22.78 -4.94 11.24
N SER A 377 22.35 -3.68 11.13
CA SER A 377 21.28 -3.12 11.97
C SER A 377 19.95 -2.97 11.24
N GLY A 378 19.96 -2.98 9.90
CA GLY A 378 18.79 -2.71 9.06
C GLY A 378 18.45 -1.21 8.91
N LYS A 379 19.10 -0.29 9.65
CA LYS A 379 18.76 1.15 9.62
C LYS A 379 18.88 1.77 8.23
N THR A 380 19.99 1.54 7.54
CA THR A 380 20.19 2.05 6.17
C THR A 380 19.09 1.53 5.23
N ILE A 381 18.69 0.26 5.36
CA ILE A 381 17.59 -0.28 4.56
C ILE A 381 16.27 0.45 4.84
N VAL A 382 15.96 0.77 6.11
CA VAL A 382 14.76 1.55 6.47
C VAL A 382 14.77 2.91 5.76
N GLU A 383 15.87 3.65 5.85
CA GLU A 383 15.98 4.99 5.26
C GLU A 383 15.77 4.96 3.73
N PHE A 384 16.35 3.97 3.06
CA PHE A 384 16.17 3.76 1.62
C PHE A 384 14.74 3.33 1.26
N VAL A 385 14.15 2.40 2.01
CA VAL A 385 12.76 1.95 1.78
C VAL A 385 11.78 3.09 1.98
N GLU A 386 11.92 3.86 3.06
CA GLU A 386 11.08 5.04 3.32
C GLU A 386 11.19 6.07 2.20
N LYS A 387 12.41 6.32 1.71
CA LYS A 387 12.64 7.22 0.58
C LYS A 387 11.95 6.72 -0.69
N ILE A 388 12.09 5.44 -1.04
CA ILE A 388 11.44 4.86 -2.22
C ILE A 388 9.92 4.94 -2.08
N ARG A 389 9.38 4.65 -0.90
CA ARG A 389 7.93 4.71 -0.62
C ARG A 389 7.37 6.12 -0.70
N LYS A 390 8.15 7.14 -0.30
CA LYS A 390 7.79 8.56 -0.51
C LYS A 390 7.73 8.94 -1.99
N LEU A 391 8.56 8.32 -2.83
CA LEU A 391 8.55 8.53 -4.28
C LEU A 391 7.40 7.75 -4.94
N ASP A 392 7.17 6.50 -4.53
CA ASP A 392 6.13 5.61 -5.05
C ASP A 392 5.80 4.50 -4.05
N ALA A 393 4.53 4.47 -3.61
CA ALA A 393 4.04 3.53 -2.61
C ALA A 393 3.96 2.07 -3.11
N ILE A 394 3.97 1.85 -4.43
CA ILE A 394 3.64 0.56 -5.05
C ILE A 394 4.89 -0.17 -5.57
N LYS A 395 6.00 0.54 -5.82
CA LYS A 395 7.25 -0.08 -6.33
C LYS A 395 7.64 -1.32 -5.51
N ARG A 396 7.95 -2.44 -6.15
CA ARG A 396 8.42 -3.64 -5.45
C ARG A 396 9.84 -3.40 -4.96
N ILE A 397 10.14 -3.70 -3.70
CA ILE A 397 11.49 -3.55 -3.14
C ILE A 397 12.01 -4.91 -2.70
N VAL A 398 13.22 -5.26 -3.14
CA VAL A 398 13.94 -6.45 -2.65
C VAL A 398 15.33 -6.06 -2.20
N VAL A 399 15.68 -6.44 -0.97
CA VAL A 399 17.02 -6.26 -0.41
C VAL A 399 17.85 -7.48 -0.76
N VAL A 400 19.06 -7.27 -1.25
CA VAL A 400 20.01 -8.32 -1.63
C VAL A 400 21.27 -8.14 -0.79
N ALA A 401 21.64 -9.17 -0.05
CA ALA A 401 22.79 -9.06 0.84
C ALA A 401 23.68 -10.29 0.93
N GLY A 402 24.98 -10.07 1.12
CA GLY A 402 25.93 -11.13 1.45
C GLY A 402 25.68 -11.68 2.86
N VAL A 403 25.48 -10.79 3.82
CA VAL A 403 25.26 -11.16 5.22
C VAL A 403 24.13 -10.33 5.80
N VAL A 404 23.18 -10.99 6.47
CA VAL A 404 22.13 -10.32 7.24
C VAL A 404 22.20 -10.78 8.69
N GLN A 405 22.19 -9.84 9.62
CA GLN A 405 22.13 -10.16 11.05
C GLN A 405 20.70 -10.56 11.44
N GLU A 406 20.53 -11.67 12.15
CA GLU A 406 19.20 -12.25 12.41
C GLU A 406 18.26 -11.32 13.19
N LYS A 407 18.76 -10.56 14.15
CA LYS A 407 17.95 -9.60 14.91
C LYS A 407 17.56 -8.39 14.08
N ALA A 408 18.30 -8.04 13.02
CA ALA A 408 17.87 -7.01 12.07
C ALA A 408 16.63 -7.46 11.29
N ILE A 409 16.47 -8.76 11.05
CA ILE A 409 15.26 -9.32 10.44
C ILE A 409 14.07 -9.08 11.36
N SER A 410 14.10 -9.65 12.56
CA SER A 410 12.95 -9.60 13.49
C SER A 410 12.64 -8.19 14.00
N ASN A 411 13.66 -7.37 14.23
CA ASN A 411 13.49 -6.09 14.92
C ASN A 411 13.30 -4.91 13.96
N VAL A 412 13.66 -5.06 12.68
CA VAL A 412 13.68 -3.94 11.73
C VAL A 412 13.00 -4.33 10.42
N LEU A 413 13.47 -5.36 9.73
CA LEU A 413 12.97 -5.68 8.38
C LEU A 413 11.56 -6.29 8.41
N GLU A 414 11.21 -7.10 9.40
CA GLU A 414 9.85 -7.64 9.55
C GLU A 414 8.82 -6.55 9.86
N PRO A 415 9.03 -5.66 10.85
CA PRO A 415 8.16 -4.50 11.05
C PRO A 415 8.05 -3.61 9.82
N LEU A 416 9.18 -3.34 9.15
CA LEU A 416 9.21 -2.56 7.92
C LEU A 416 8.41 -3.24 6.80
N ALA A 417 8.51 -4.56 6.66
CA ALA A 417 7.80 -5.32 5.65
C ALA A 417 6.28 -5.35 5.87
N ASN A 418 5.83 -5.32 7.12
CA ASN A 418 4.39 -5.21 7.42
C ASN A 418 3.81 -3.87 6.94
N ALA A 419 4.62 -2.80 6.97
CA ALA A 419 4.23 -1.47 6.48
C ALA A 419 4.48 -1.28 4.97
N ALA A 420 5.46 -1.99 4.39
CA ALA A 420 5.91 -1.82 3.01
C ALA A 420 6.25 -3.18 2.40
N ASP A 421 5.62 -3.56 1.28
CA ASP A 421 5.96 -4.81 0.56
C ASP A 421 7.48 -4.89 0.30
N LEU A 422 8.15 -5.88 0.91
CA LEU A 422 9.60 -5.98 1.01
C LEU A 422 10.05 -7.44 0.93
N GLY A 423 10.93 -7.74 0.00
CA GLY A 423 11.66 -9.01 -0.08
C GLY A 423 13.07 -8.91 0.48
N LEU A 424 13.61 -10.04 0.94
CA LEU A 424 15.00 -10.17 1.38
C LEU A 424 15.62 -11.43 0.76
N VAL A 425 16.70 -11.25 0.01
CA VAL A 425 17.56 -12.32 -0.51
C VAL A 425 18.93 -12.21 0.15
N ALA A 426 19.39 -13.28 0.81
CA ALA A 426 20.66 -13.28 1.52
C ALA A 426 21.54 -14.50 1.21
N LEU A 427 22.85 -14.32 1.09
CA LEU A 427 23.76 -15.48 1.04
C LEU A 427 23.78 -16.19 2.39
N ARG A 428 23.89 -15.45 3.50
CA ARG A 428 23.80 -16.02 4.84
C ARG A 428 23.12 -15.14 5.87
N LEU A 429 22.47 -15.80 6.82
CA LEU A 429 22.07 -15.22 8.10
C LEU A 429 23.19 -15.38 9.13
N SER A 430 23.27 -14.45 10.08
CA SER A 430 24.33 -14.41 11.08
C SER A 430 23.76 -14.03 12.45
N GLU A 431 23.99 -14.88 13.45
CA GLU A 431 23.72 -14.55 14.85
C GLU A 431 24.64 -13.43 15.36
N ASN A 432 25.88 -13.40 14.84
CA ASN A 432 26.89 -12.41 15.21
C ASN A 432 26.50 -11.00 14.76
N LYS A 433 26.40 -10.08 15.72
CA LYS A 433 26.26 -8.64 15.49
C LYS A 433 27.63 -7.99 15.64
N PHE A 434 28.20 -7.53 14.53
CA PHE A 434 29.52 -6.87 14.53
C PHE A 434 29.52 -5.73 13.52
N THR A 435 29.97 -4.55 13.95
CA THR A 435 30.23 -3.42 13.07
C THR A 435 31.73 -3.31 12.91
N GLY A 436 32.24 -3.57 11.71
CA GLY A 436 33.66 -3.43 11.40
C GLY A 436 34.13 -1.98 11.53
N LYS A 437 35.40 -1.80 11.89
CA LYS A 437 36.12 -0.52 11.86
C LYS A 437 37.51 -0.75 11.28
N GLY A 438 38.02 0.21 10.51
CA GLY A 438 39.35 0.14 9.89
C GLY A 438 39.56 -1.15 9.10
N GLY A 439 40.52 -2.00 9.52
CA GLY A 439 40.88 -3.27 8.87
C GLY A 439 39.81 -4.37 8.90
N THR A 440 38.72 -4.20 9.67
CA THR A 440 37.60 -5.16 9.73
C THR A 440 36.33 -4.65 9.04
N ASP A 441 36.33 -3.39 8.58
CA ASP A 441 35.22 -2.83 7.81
C ASP A 441 35.19 -3.41 6.39
N THR A 442 34.00 -3.77 5.92
CA THR A 442 33.84 -4.42 4.61
C THR A 442 34.16 -3.44 3.48
N GLY A 443 33.70 -2.19 3.57
CA GLY A 443 34.01 -1.17 2.58
C GLY A 443 35.51 -0.91 2.49
N ASN A 444 36.17 -0.72 3.63
CA ASN A 444 37.61 -0.45 3.66
C ASN A 444 38.45 -1.62 3.12
N ARG A 445 38.07 -2.87 3.42
CA ARG A 445 38.75 -4.05 2.86
C ARG A 445 38.53 -4.19 1.36
N LEU A 446 37.36 -3.85 0.83
CA LEU A 446 37.05 -3.93 -0.61
C LEU A 446 37.92 -2.98 -1.44
N PHE A 447 38.32 -1.84 -0.87
CA PHE A 447 39.05 -0.79 -1.59
C PHE A 447 40.46 -0.52 -1.05
N ASN A 448 40.97 -1.36 -0.13
CA ASN A 448 42.26 -1.19 0.54
C ASN A 448 42.41 0.18 1.24
N THR A 449 41.32 0.71 1.79
CA THR A 449 41.29 1.98 2.53
C THR A 449 41.24 1.76 4.04
N THR A 450 41.89 0.72 4.56
CA THR A 450 41.83 0.31 5.97
C THR A 450 42.40 1.32 6.97
N GLN A 451 43.11 2.34 6.48
CA GLN A 451 43.59 3.47 7.26
C GLN A 451 42.52 4.57 7.44
N LEU A 452 41.44 4.54 6.65
CA LEU A 452 40.33 5.48 6.79
C LEU A 452 39.40 5.03 7.93
N PRO A 453 38.74 5.98 8.63
CA PRO A 453 37.81 5.70 9.71
C PRO A 453 36.70 4.70 9.36
#